data_AF-A0A954Y876-F1
#
_entry.id   AF-A0A954Y876-F1
#
_cell.length_a   1.000
_cell.length_b   1.000
_cell.length_c   1.000
_cell.angle_alpha   90.00
_cell.angle_beta   90.00
_cell.angle_gamma   90.00
#
_symmetry.space_group_name_H-M   'P 1'
#
loop_
_entity.id
_entity.type
_entity.pdbx_description
1 polymer ?
#
loop_
_entity_poly.entity_id
_entity_poly.type
_entity_poly.pdbx_seq_one_letter_code
_entity_poly.pdbx_strand_id
1 'polypeptide(L)' 'DDNEGYTVGWNEDTIRKTSDPPEPDHAEPGVDGEKLFGSSHPGGVNVVMADGSVQLVNYGIDGKVFHAMGNVADEKVAQQ' A
#
# COMPACT_ATOMS: atom_id res chain seq x y z
N ASP A 1 15.10 4.83 7.13
CA ASP A 1 16.01 3.98 7.89
C ASP A 1 16.62 2.98 6.92
N ASP A 2 17.80 3.29 6.36
CA ASP A 2 18.45 2.41 5.37
C ASP A 2 19.17 1.26 6.10
N ASN A 3 18.38 0.30 6.55
CA ASN A 3 18.84 -0.77 7.43
C ASN A 3 18.98 -2.12 6.70
N GLU A 4 18.60 -2.22 5.42
CA GLU A 4 18.93 -3.39 4.60
C GLU A 4 20.29 -3.30 3.91
N GLY A 5 21.05 -4.40 3.98
CA GLY A 5 22.40 -4.48 3.41
C GLY A 5 22.42 -4.38 1.87
N TYR A 6 23.52 -3.86 1.32
CA TYR A 6 23.65 -3.56 -0.12
C TYR A 6 23.33 -4.71 -1.11
N THR A 7 23.33 -5.97 -0.66
CA THR A 7 23.08 -7.15 -1.50
C THR A 7 21.62 -7.55 -1.60
N VAL A 8 20.71 -6.98 -0.81
CA VAL A 8 19.33 -7.50 -0.75
C VAL A 8 18.45 -7.09 -1.93
N GLY A 9 18.80 -6.00 -2.64
CA GLY A 9 18.07 -5.53 -3.82
C GLY A 9 16.69 -4.91 -3.53
N TRP A 10 16.33 -4.69 -2.27
CA TRP A 10 15.13 -3.99 -1.82
C TRP A 10 15.41 -3.27 -0.49
N ASN A 11 14.54 -2.36 -0.07
CA ASN A 11 14.63 -1.72 1.25
C ASN A 11 13.21 -1.44 1.75
N GLU A 12 12.94 -1.64 3.04
CA GLU A 12 11.61 -1.48 3.62
C GLU A 12 11.04 -0.06 3.47
N ASP A 13 11.90 0.95 3.40
CA ASP A 13 11.52 2.34 3.11
C ASP A 13 11.03 2.56 1.67
N THR A 14 11.41 1.68 0.74
CA THR A 14 11.11 1.82 -0.70
C THR A 14 10.11 0.81 -1.23
N ILE A 15 9.96 -0.33 -0.57
CA ILE A 15 8.91 -1.30 -0.92
C ILE A 15 7.64 -1.03 -0.14
N ARG A 16 6.52 -1.43 -0.73
CA ARG A 16 5.23 -1.31 -0.09
C ARG A 16 4.39 -2.56 -0.40
N LYS A 17 3.45 -2.88 0.48
CA LYS A 17 2.71 -4.15 0.48
C LYS A 17 1.21 -3.87 0.52
N THR A 18 0.41 -4.77 -0.03
CA THR A 18 -1.05 -4.70 0.05
C THR A 18 -1.63 -5.47 1.26
N SER A 19 -0.80 -5.83 2.25
CA SER A 19 -1.26 -6.53 3.45
C SER A 19 -2.20 -5.67 4.31
N ASP A 20 -2.03 -4.35 4.25
CA ASP A 20 -2.72 -3.39 5.08
C ASP A 20 -3.25 -2.25 4.19
N PRO A 21 -4.50 -1.81 4.36
CA PRO A 21 -5.08 -0.72 3.55
C PRO A 21 -4.28 0.58 3.65
N PRO A 22 -4.37 1.46 2.63
CA PRO A 22 -3.78 2.77 2.75
C PRO A 22 -4.53 3.62 3.80
N GLU A 23 -3.81 4.53 4.45
CA GLU A 23 -4.35 5.48 5.43
C GLU A 23 -3.90 6.92 5.12
N PRO A 24 -4.60 7.95 5.64
CA PRO A 24 -4.11 9.33 5.56
C PRO A 24 -2.75 9.47 6.27
N ASP A 25 -1.88 10.33 5.76
CA ASP A 25 -0.62 10.65 6.44
C ASP A 25 -0.90 11.21 7.85
N HIS A 26 -0.06 10.83 8.83
CA HIS A 26 -0.16 11.39 10.17
C HIS A 26 0.06 12.91 10.14
N ALA A 27 -0.83 13.64 10.81
CA ALA A 27 -0.69 15.09 10.97
C ALA A 27 0.28 15.46 12.10
N GLU A 28 0.64 14.50 12.96
CA GLU A 28 1.46 14.71 14.14
C GLU A 28 2.96 14.65 13.81
N PRO A 29 3.76 15.65 14.21
CA PRO A 29 5.21 15.61 14.00
C PRO A 29 5.87 14.46 14.75
N GLY A 30 6.73 13.71 14.05
CA GLY A 30 7.58 12.68 14.66
C GLY A 30 6.92 11.30 14.80
N VAL A 31 5.71 11.13 14.27
CA VAL A 31 5.07 9.81 14.12
C VAL A 31 5.49 9.22 12.77
N ASP A 32 5.92 7.97 12.76
CA ASP A 32 6.23 7.25 11.52
C ASP A 32 4.94 6.75 10.85
N GLY A 33 4.98 6.52 9.54
CA GLY A 33 3.80 6.09 8.77
C GLY A 33 3.48 4.59 8.88
N GLU A 34 4.00 3.89 9.89
CA GLU A 34 3.73 2.48 10.21
C GLU A 34 3.92 1.51 9.02
N LYS A 35 4.75 1.88 8.04
CA LYS A 35 4.97 1.15 6.77
C LYS A 35 3.72 1.05 5.87
N LEU A 36 2.68 1.83 6.16
CA LEU A 36 1.45 1.90 5.38
C LEU A 36 1.63 2.76 4.13
N PHE A 37 0.77 2.50 3.14
CA PHE A 37 0.56 3.41 2.03
C PHE A 37 -0.29 4.60 2.49
N GLY A 38 -0.02 5.79 1.97
CA GLY A 38 -0.81 6.95 2.34
C GLY A 38 -0.63 8.15 1.44
N SER A 39 -1.40 9.18 1.75
CA SER A 39 -1.31 10.51 1.16
C SER A 39 -1.95 11.52 2.09
N SER A 40 -1.47 12.76 2.05
CA SER A 40 -2.11 13.88 2.75
C SER A 40 -3.48 14.24 2.14
N HIS A 41 -3.83 13.70 0.95
CA HIS A 41 -5.13 13.94 0.34
C HIS A 41 -6.24 13.19 1.10
N PRO A 42 -7.34 13.86 1.53
CA PRO A 42 -8.34 13.26 2.42
C PRO A 42 -9.17 12.15 1.75
N GLY A 43 -9.21 12.13 0.42
CA GLY A 43 -10.02 11.18 -0.35
C GLY A 43 -9.36 9.84 -0.64
N GLY A 44 -8.05 9.68 -0.42
CA GLY A 44 -7.32 8.46 -0.78
C GLY A 44 -6.02 8.71 -1.54
N VAL A 45 -5.46 7.64 -2.09
CA VAL A 45 -4.19 7.62 -2.82
C VAL A 45 -4.39 7.19 -4.27
N ASN A 46 -3.56 7.69 -5.18
CA ASN A 46 -3.52 7.19 -6.54
C ASN A 46 -2.57 5.99 -6.62
N VAL A 47 -3.08 4.86 -7.11
CA VAL A 47 -2.33 3.62 -7.31
C VAL A 47 -2.19 3.37 -8.81
N VAL A 48 -0.96 3.10 -9.25
CA VAL A 48 -0.67 2.69 -10.64
C VAL A 48 -0.68 1.16 -10.69
N MET A 49 -1.46 0.61 -11.60
CA MET A 49 -1.58 -0.84 -11.82
C MET A 49 -0.51 -1.33 -12.81
N ALA A 50 -0.30 -2.65 -12.87
CA ALA A 50 0.71 -3.25 -13.75
C ALA A 50 0.49 -2.98 -15.25
N ASP A 51 -0.75 -2.68 -15.65
CA ASP A 51 -1.12 -2.30 -17.03
C ASP A 51 -0.95 -0.80 -17.31
N GLY A 52 -0.49 -0.02 -16.33
CA GLY A 52 -0.30 1.43 -16.42
C GLY A 52 -1.56 2.25 -16.17
N SER A 53 -2.71 1.63 -15.89
CA SER A 53 -3.90 2.35 -15.44
C SER A 53 -3.68 2.93 -14.04
N VAL A 54 -4.33 4.06 -13.76
CA VAL A 54 -4.27 4.71 -12.43
C VAL A 54 -5.66 4.68 -11.82
N GLN A 55 -5.73 4.20 -10.57
CA GLN A 55 -6.97 4.14 -9.81
C GLN A 55 -6.83 4.96 -8.52
N LEU A 56 -7.88 5.70 -8.18
CA LEU A 56 -7.98 6.32 -6.86
C LEU A 56 -8.49 5.26 -5.87
N VAL A 57 -7.66 4.89 -4.89
CA VAL A 57 -8.01 3.99 -3.80
C VAL A 57 -8.37 4.82 -2.57
N ASN A 58 -9.63 4.73 -2.15
CA ASN A 58 -10.13 5.42 -0.96
C ASN A 58 -9.67 4.71 0.32
N TYR A 59 -9.44 5.47 1.40
CA TYR A 59 -9.04 4.93 2.71
C TYR A 59 -10.08 3.99 3.37
N GLY A 60 -11.33 4.04 2.92
CA GLY A 60 -12.38 3.11 3.32
C GLY A 60 -12.42 1.81 2.52
N ILE A 61 -11.41 1.49 1.71
CA ILE A 61 -11.35 0.24 0.95
C ILE A 61 -11.35 -0.97 1.92
N ASP A 62 -12.09 -2.02 1.56
CA ASP A 62 -12.04 -3.28 2.29
C ASP A 62 -10.64 -3.90 2.19
N GLY A 63 -10.06 -4.29 3.32
CA GLY A 63 -8.69 -4.79 3.35
C GLY A 63 -8.45 -6.06 2.54
N LYS A 64 -9.46 -6.93 2.37
CA LYS A 64 -9.32 -8.11 1.50
C LYS A 64 -9.32 -7.71 0.03
N VAL A 65 -10.12 -6.71 -0.33
CA VAL A 65 -10.09 -6.15 -1.69
C VAL A 65 -8.73 -5.51 -1.97
N PHE A 66 -8.20 -4.69 -1.05
CA PHE A 66 -6.88 -4.10 -1.23
C PHE A 66 -5.78 -5.16 -1.31
N HIS A 67 -5.85 -6.20 -0.46
CA HIS A 67 -4.92 -7.32 -0.51
C HIS A 67 -4.92 -8.03 -1.86
N ALA A 68 -6.12 -8.34 -2.37
CA ALA A 68 -6.31 -8.97 -3.67
C ALA A 68 -5.72 -8.16 -4.83
N MET A 69 -5.77 -6.82 -4.78
CA MET A 69 -5.19 -5.95 -5.83
C MET A 69 -3.67 -6.11 -6.00
N GLY A 70 -2.95 -6.54 -4.97
CA GLY A 70 -1.51 -6.80 -5.03
C GLY A 70 -1.16 -8.25 -5.39
N ASN A 71 -2.16 -9.13 -5.50
CA ASN A 71 -1.96 -10.53 -5.82
C ASN A 71 -2.00 -10.74 -7.34
N VAL A 72 -0.99 -11.42 -7.89
CA VAL A 72 -0.91 -11.72 -9.33
C VAL A 72 -2.09 -12.54 -9.86
N ALA A 73 -2.82 -13.24 -8.97
CA ALA A 73 -3.99 -14.04 -9.30
C ALA A 73 -5.32 -13.41 -8.85
N ASP A 74 -5.32 -12.12 -8.49
CA ASP A 74 -6.47 -11.32 -8.02
C ASP A 74 -7.23 -11.94 -6.84
N GLU A 75 -6.60 -12.84 -6.08
CA GLU A 75 -7.24 -13.70 -5.07
C GLU A 75 -8.69 -14.04 -5.41
N LYS A 76 -8.91 -15.05 -6.27
CA LYS A 76 -10.25 -15.68 -6.31
C LYS A 76 -10.59 -16.09 -4.88
N VAL A 77 -11.41 -15.28 -4.20
CA VAL A 77 -11.97 -15.60 -2.90
C VAL A 77 -12.60 -16.97 -3.10
N ALA A 78 -12.01 -18.00 -2.49
CA ALA A 78 -12.58 -19.33 -2.54
C ALA A 78 -13.97 -19.18 -1.91
N GLN A 79 -15.01 -19.25 -2.76
CA GLN A 79 -16.39 -19.27 -2.30
C GLN A 79 -16.51 -20.56 -1.48
N GLN A 80 -16.72 -20.40 -0.17
CA GLN A 80 -17.09 -21.51 0.71
C GLN A 80 -18.47 -22.03 0.35
#